data_AF-A0A950I6X8-F1
#
_entry.id   AF-A0A950I6X8-F1
#
_cell.length_a   1.000
_cell.length_b   1.000
_cell.length_c   1.000
_cell.angle_alpha   90.00
_cell.angle_beta   90.00
_cell.angle_gamma   90.00
#
_symmetry.space_group_name_H-M   'P 1'
#
loop_
_entity.id
_entity.type
_entity.pdbx_description
1 polymer ?
#
loop_
_entity_poly.entity_id
_entity_poly.type
_entity_poly.pdbx_seq_one_letter_code
_entity_poly.pdbx_strand_id
1 'polypeptide(L)'
;MDEQATIDSLTGAYDRRSFSAGFTAALEHSRAAGTPLTLAVIDLDHFKSINDAFGHARGDQILREAAHRMLRTLRATDRLYRYGGDEFVLILQDAGPEQAEILVERLMNAVRDEKIPGNPPVRMTLSIGAASSNELAGEIDAQTMFERADARLYQSKRQGRNRLHMRDASAESATEQDGGRMLERDKALADIRAFLESLPACKRARLRIAGPAGSGRSRALAEAGRHAALMGYEVMRLQGRPGYALRTHAAIVEARAAGGLWGELPHPLCGATELVGALVRALDARNATGLLLLIDGAEDVDRSTLALLRSIVACGDITQVAVVASADGPLPQALDCGLEQETVLQALTPEGTGLWLRGMLKWEPSIDFTASFHDMCDGLPGIMARRLQRLRELNLLAPGAESWILNRTWQTAVEADAKSSARQASNVPSPEEELVGREEELAQIKQMFRNGSLLTVVAPGGMGKTRLAQQVAAELAGEFADGIHWVSLTGIESSELMLPALLQAVNLRLQGGVAPRRLLTERCRKSSMLLVLDGFDAMMHDLSLIEEMAHASPNLRLLVTSREELRLPAERTLRLRGLDKCVDGPDGKVSAMGHAETLFLQQARKALPEFVPTPDDLPYISRICASVGGMPLA
;
A
#
# COMPACT_ATOMS: atom_id res chain seq x y z
N MET A 1 -17.73 -25.58 46.42
CA MET A 1 -17.28 -24.27 46.92
C MET A 1 -17.57 -23.29 45.81
N ASP A 2 -18.51 -22.36 46.01
CA ASP A 2 -18.75 -21.26 45.07
C ASP A 2 -17.47 -20.43 44.95
N GLU A 3 -16.76 -20.55 43.82
CA GLU A 3 -15.72 -19.56 43.46
C GLU A 3 -16.43 -18.23 43.22
N GLN A 4 -16.32 -17.31 44.17
CA GLN A 4 -16.84 -15.96 44.02
C GLN A 4 -16.20 -15.31 42.79
N ALA A 5 -17.05 -14.94 41.81
CA ALA A 5 -16.64 -14.20 40.64
C ALA A 5 -15.93 -12.91 41.07
N THR A 6 -14.65 -12.79 40.75
CA THR A 6 -13.81 -11.66 41.14
C THR A 6 -13.93 -10.55 40.11
N ILE A 7 -13.97 -9.30 40.57
CA ILE A 7 -14.10 -8.10 39.73
C ILE A 7 -12.73 -7.43 39.63
N ASP A 8 -12.36 -7.00 38.42
CA ASP A 8 -11.18 -6.17 38.20
C ASP A 8 -11.38 -4.77 38.81
N SER A 9 -10.53 -4.44 39.78
CA SER A 9 -10.62 -3.19 40.54
C SER A 9 -10.48 -1.91 39.71
N LEU A 10 -9.88 -2.00 38.51
CA LEU A 10 -9.69 -0.84 37.64
C LEU A 10 -10.93 -0.55 36.78
N THR A 11 -11.50 -1.59 36.17
CA THR A 11 -12.49 -1.47 35.10
C THR A 11 -13.92 -1.82 35.53
N GLY A 12 -14.09 -2.56 36.63
CA GLY A 12 -15.40 -3.07 37.06
C GLY A 12 -15.92 -4.25 36.25
N ALA A 13 -15.15 -4.73 35.25
CA ALA A 13 -15.41 -5.98 34.55
C ALA A 13 -15.00 -7.19 35.42
N TYR A 14 -15.41 -8.40 35.04
CA TYR A 14 -14.93 -9.62 35.70
C TYR A 14 -13.43 -9.83 35.44
N ASP A 15 -12.72 -10.38 36.42
CA ASP A 15 -11.29 -10.69 36.27
C ASP A 15 -11.07 -11.93 35.39
N ARG A 16 -9.89 -11.99 34.75
CA ARG A 16 -9.47 -13.13 33.91
C ARG A 16 -9.59 -14.46 34.65
N ARG A 17 -9.31 -14.51 35.95
CA ARG A 17 -9.38 -15.75 36.74
C ARG A 17 -10.78 -16.37 36.77
N SER A 18 -11.82 -15.54 36.71
CA SER A 18 -13.22 -16.00 36.68
C SER A 18 -13.72 -16.36 35.28
N PHE A 19 -12.96 -16.08 34.22
CA PHE A 19 -13.39 -16.34 32.84
C PHE A 19 -13.65 -17.82 32.56
N SER A 20 -12.71 -18.70 32.91
CA SER A 20 -12.80 -20.13 32.56
C SER A 20 -14.06 -20.80 33.16
N ALA A 21 -14.30 -20.56 34.44
CA ALA A 21 -15.49 -21.06 35.13
C ALA A 21 -16.78 -20.43 34.57
N GLY A 22 -16.79 -19.11 34.36
CA GLY A 22 -17.94 -18.39 33.82
C GLY A 22 -18.29 -18.80 32.40
N PHE A 23 -17.29 -19.06 31.55
CA PHE A 23 -17.51 -19.49 30.17
C PHE A 23 -18.01 -20.94 30.09
N THR A 24 -17.45 -21.84 30.91
CA THR A 24 -17.92 -23.22 31.01
C THR A 24 -19.40 -23.26 31.44
N ALA A 25 -19.77 -22.51 32.47
CA ALA A 25 -21.15 -22.42 32.94
C ALA A 25 -22.10 -21.83 31.87
N ALA A 26 -21.65 -20.82 31.11
CA ALA A 26 -22.44 -20.24 30.02
C ALA A 26 -22.67 -21.23 28.87
N LEU A 27 -21.66 -22.04 28.52
CA LEU A 27 -21.77 -23.12 27.53
C LEU A 27 -22.71 -24.23 27.99
N GLU A 28 -22.62 -24.66 29.25
CA GLU A 28 -23.54 -25.64 29.84
C GLU A 28 -24.98 -25.13 29.84
N HIS A 29 -25.19 -23.85 30.21
CA HIS A 29 -26.51 -23.24 30.16
C HIS A 29 -27.07 -23.17 28.73
N SER A 30 -26.27 -22.72 27.76
CA SER A 30 -26.62 -22.69 26.34
C SER A 30 -27.01 -24.07 25.81
N ARG A 31 -26.24 -25.12 26.17
CA ARG A 31 -26.57 -26.51 25.81
C ARG A 31 -27.87 -26.99 26.46
N ALA A 32 -28.08 -26.71 27.73
CA ALA A 32 -29.29 -27.14 28.45
C ALA A 32 -30.55 -26.40 27.96
N ALA A 33 -30.44 -25.12 27.63
CA ALA A 33 -31.54 -24.29 27.15
C ALA A 33 -31.80 -24.41 25.64
N GLY A 34 -30.87 -24.97 24.88
CA GLY A 34 -30.94 -25.03 23.42
C GLY A 34 -30.83 -23.65 22.75
N THR A 35 -30.23 -22.68 23.43
CA THR A 35 -30.06 -21.30 22.95
C THR A 35 -28.63 -21.06 22.47
N PRO A 36 -28.39 -20.17 21.48
CA PRO A 36 -27.04 -19.88 21.01
C PRO A 36 -26.26 -19.05 22.03
N LEU A 37 -24.95 -19.20 22.03
CA LEU A 37 -23.99 -18.44 22.83
C LEU A 37 -22.98 -17.80 21.88
N THR A 38 -22.62 -16.54 22.09
CA THR A 38 -21.54 -15.89 21.34
C THR A 38 -20.43 -15.43 22.28
N LEU A 39 -19.19 -15.72 21.89
CA LEU A 39 -17.98 -15.26 22.55
C LEU A 39 -17.32 -14.22 21.64
N ALA A 40 -17.02 -13.04 22.18
CA ALA A 40 -16.30 -11.99 21.49
C ALA A 40 -15.00 -11.65 22.23
N VAL A 41 -13.87 -11.68 21.53
CA VAL A 41 -12.58 -11.19 22.03
C VAL A 41 -12.39 -9.77 21.48
N ILE A 42 -12.11 -8.85 22.38
CA ILE A 42 -12.13 -7.40 22.16
C ILE A 42 -10.75 -6.84 22.53
N ASP A 43 -10.21 -5.97 21.69
CA ASP A 43 -8.97 -5.24 21.95
C ASP A 43 -9.20 -3.74 21.78
N LEU A 44 -8.66 -2.93 22.69
CA LEU A 44 -8.66 -1.48 22.54
C LEU A 44 -7.58 -1.06 21.53
N ASP A 45 -8.02 -0.48 20.42
CA ASP A 45 -7.12 -0.13 19.33
C ASP A 45 -6.08 0.92 19.77
N HIS A 46 -4.81 0.64 19.50
CA HIS A 46 -3.70 1.55 19.79
C HIS A 46 -3.52 1.89 21.28
N PHE A 47 -4.06 1.07 22.20
CA PHE A 47 -3.95 1.33 23.64
C PHE A 47 -2.50 1.41 24.13
N LYS A 48 -1.62 0.54 23.63
CA LYS A 48 -0.18 0.66 23.91
C LYS A 48 0.40 2.00 23.46
N SER A 49 0.06 2.48 22.27
CA SER A 49 0.51 3.79 21.77
C SER A 49 0.01 4.94 22.65
N ILE A 50 -1.18 4.82 23.22
CA ILE A 50 -1.75 5.77 24.18
C ILE A 50 -0.98 5.75 25.51
N ASN A 51 -0.68 4.56 26.04
CA ASN A 51 0.18 4.43 27.22
C ASN A 51 1.55 5.04 27.00
N ASP A 52 2.14 4.74 25.85
CA ASP A 52 3.46 5.25 25.48
C ASP A 52 3.42 6.78 25.33
N ALA A 53 2.34 7.34 24.78
CA ALA A 53 2.19 8.78 24.51
C ALA A 53 1.81 9.61 25.76
N PHE A 54 0.93 9.11 26.62
CA PHE A 54 0.34 9.90 27.72
C PHE A 54 0.59 9.32 29.11
N GLY A 55 1.34 8.23 29.21
CA GLY A 55 1.67 7.54 30.46
C GLY A 55 0.58 6.60 30.95
N HIS A 56 0.97 5.64 31.79
CA HIS A 56 0.10 4.59 32.31
C HIS A 56 -1.12 5.13 33.08
N ALA A 57 -0.97 6.22 33.84
CA ALA A 57 -2.10 6.82 34.56
C ALA A 57 -3.23 7.29 33.63
N ARG A 58 -2.86 7.82 32.44
CA ARG A 58 -3.84 8.20 31.42
C ARG A 58 -4.44 6.97 30.74
N GLY A 59 -3.63 5.95 30.49
CA GLY A 59 -4.11 4.66 30.02
C GLY A 59 -5.14 4.03 30.93
N ASP A 60 -4.90 4.02 32.24
CA ASP A 60 -5.83 3.49 33.24
C ASP A 60 -7.17 4.24 33.23
N GLN A 61 -7.14 5.56 33.06
CA GLN A 61 -8.36 6.35 32.91
C GLN A 61 -9.13 5.95 31.64
N ILE A 62 -8.41 5.75 30.53
CA ILE A 62 -8.99 5.35 29.25
C ILE A 62 -9.58 3.94 29.31
N LEU A 63 -8.88 2.99 29.94
CA LEU A 63 -9.38 1.63 30.18
C LEU A 63 -10.67 1.66 31.01
N ARG A 64 -10.68 2.43 32.09
CA ARG A 64 -11.86 2.55 32.96
C ARG A 64 -13.06 3.11 32.21
N GLU A 65 -12.86 4.18 31.43
CA GLU A 65 -13.94 4.79 30.66
C GLU A 65 -14.44 3.86 29.54
N ALA A 66 -13.54 3.23 28.79
CA ALA A 66 -13.90 2.28 27.74
C ALA A 66 -14.70 1.10 28.32
N ALA A 67 -14.25 0.52 29.43
CA ALA A 67 -14.97 -0.54 30.13
C ALA A 67 -16.33 -0.09 30.64
N HIS A 68 -16.42 1.11 31.21
CA HIS A 68 -17.69 1.67 31.68
C HIS A 68 -18.70 1.83 30.52
N ARG A 69 -18.26 2.32 29.37
CA ARG A 69 -19.10 2.44 28.17
C ARG A 69 -19.54 1.08 27.65
N MET A 70 -18.63 0.11 27.59
CA MET A 70 -18.98 -1.27 27.21
C MET A 70 -20.04 -1.84 28.16
N LEU A 71 -19.81 -1.82 29.48
CA LEU A 71 -20.73 -2.35 30.49
C LEU A 71 -22.13 -1.73 30.41
N ARG A 72 -22.25 -0.43 30.11
CA ARG A 72 -23.55 0.24 29.94
C ARG A 72 -24.36 -0.24 28.73
N THR A 73 -23.71 -0.89 27.76
CA THR A 73 -24.39 -1.45 26.58
C THR A 73 -24.85 -2.90 26.76
N LEU A 74 -24.41 -3.56 27.83
CA LEU A 74 -24.64 -4.98 28.08
C LEU A 74 -25.94 -5.25 28.84
N ARG A 75 -26.53 -6.42 28.61
CA ARG A 75 -27.68 -6.92 29.38
C ARG A 75 -27.19 -7.54 30.69
N ALA A 76 -28.12 -7.76 31.63
CA ALA A 76 -27.79 -8.40 32.91
C ALA A 76 -27.24 -9.84 32.77
N THR A 77 -27.57 -10.51 31.66
CA THR A 77 -27.11 -11.86 31.32
C THR A 77 -25.73 -11.88 30.66
N ASP A 78 -25.30 -10.76 30.08
CA ASP A 78 -24.03 -10.66 29.38
C ASP A 78 -22.90 -10.44 30.38
N ARG A 79 -21.73 -11.01 30.09
CA ARG A 79 -20.57 -10.95 31.00
C ARG A 79 -19.35 -10.44 30.26
N LEU A 80 -18.80 -9.33 30.75
CA LEU A 80 -17.55 -8.75 30.27
C LEU A 80 -16.41 -9.10 31.23
N TYR A 81 -15.33 -9.65 30.70
CA TYR A 81 -14.12 -10.00 31.43
C TYR A 81 -12.97 -9.15 30.92
N ARG A 82 -12.11 -8.68 31.81
CA ARG A 82 -10.80 -8.14 31.45
C ARG A 82 -9.80 -9.29 31.42
N TYR A 83 -9.41 -9.69 30.21
CA TYR A 83 -8.59 -10.89 29.97
C TYR A 83 -7.08 -10.59 29.95
N GLY A 84 -6.73 -9.39 29.48
CA GLY A 84 -5.36 -8.88 29.39
C GLY A 84 -5.31 -7.39 29.68
N GLY A 85 -4.14 -6.75 29.52
CA GLY A 85 -3.94 -5.33 29.84
C GLY A 85 -5.02 -4.42 29.22
N ASP A 86 -5.22 -4.60 27.91
CA ASP A 86 -6.18 -3.93 27.02
C ASP A 86 -7.15 -4.89 26.31
N GLU A 87 -7.10 -6.16 26.65
CA GLU A 87 -7.93 -7.21 26.07
C GLU A 87 -9.11 -7.51 26.97
N PHE A 88 -10.30 -7.53 26.37
CA PHE A 88 -11.55 -7.90 27.01
C PHE A 88 -12.17 -9.11 26.32
N VAL A 89 -12.93 -9.90 27.06
CA VAL A 89 -13.70 -11.01 26.53
C VAL A 89 -15.14 -10.82 26.94
N LEU A 90 -16.05 -10.87 25.98
CA LEU A 90 -17.47 -10.69 26.17
C LEU A 90 -18.20 -11.99 25.85
N ILE A 91 -19.03 -12.43 26.79
CA ILE A 91 -19.96 -13.54 26.61
C ILE A 91 -21.36 -12.97 26.45
N LEU A 92 -21.97 -13.24 25.31
CA LEU A 92 -23.36 -12.89 25.00
C LEU A 92 -24.23 -14.13 25.12
N GLN A 93 -25.03 -14.17 26.18
CA GLN A 93 -25.96 -15.26 26.45
C GLN A 93 -27.20 -15.14 25.54
N ASP A 94 -27.67 -16.26 25.01
CA ASP A 94 -28.86 -16.34 24.16
C ASP A 94 -28.77 -15.47 22.89
N ALA A 95 -27.56 -15.32 22.35
CA ALA A 95 -27.26 -14.52 21.17
C ALA A 95 -26.59 -15.37 20.10
N GLY A 96 -27.26 -15.51 18.95
CA GLY A 96 -26.68 -16.05 17.73
C GLY A 96 -25.91 -14.97 16.95
N PRO A 97 -25.40 -15.30 15.75
CA PRO A 97 -24.52 -14.44 14.99
C PRO A 97 -25.17 -13.08 14.71
N GLU A 98 -26.40 -13.07 14.19
CA GLU A 98 -27.10 -11.82 13.83
C GLU A 98 -27.35 -10.91 15.05
N GLN A 99 -27.77 -11.48 16.18
CA GLN A 99 -28.00 -10.70 17.41
C GLN A 99 -26.69 -10.20 18.00
N ALA A 100 -25.63 -11.01 17.94
CA ALA A 100 -24.31 -10.63 18.41
C ALA A 100 -23.75 -9.46 17.59
N GLU A 101 -23.94 -9.47 16.26
CA GLU A 101 -23.49 -8.40 15.37
C GLU A 101 -24.04 -7.05 15.82
N ILE A 102 -25.37 -6.98 16.01
CA ILE A 102 -26.07 -5.78 16.43
C ILE A 102 -25.61 -5.29 17.81
N LEU A 103 -25.47 -6.21 18.78
CA LEU A 103 -25.05 -5.86 20.14
C LEU A 103 -23.61 -5.34 20.17
N VAL A 104 -22.72 -5.99 19.42
CA VAL A 104 -21.31 -5.64 19.34
C VAL A 104 -21.11 -4.33 18.58
N GLU A 105 -21.81 -4.09 17.47
CA GLU A 105 -21.77 -2.81 16.77
C GLU A 105 -22.22 -1.65 17.67
N ARG A 106 -23.28 -1.86 18.46
CA ARG A 106 -23.73 -0.86 19.45
C ARG A 106 -22.66 -0.56 20.49
N LEU A 107 -21.98 -1.60 20.97
CA LEU A 107 -20.86 -1.49 21.92
C LEU A 107 -19.69 -0.70 21.29
N MET A 108 -19.34 -1.00 20.03
CA MET A 108 -18.29 -0.29 19.30
C MET A 108 -18.62 1.20 19.11
N ASN A 109 -19.86 1.52 18.73
CA ASN A 109 -20.32 2.90 18.55
C ASN A 109 -20.27 3.67 19.88
N ALA A 110 -20.68 3.05 20.99
CA ALA A 110 -20.63 3.67 22.31
C ALA A 110 -19.19 4.06 22.72
N VAL A 111 -18.18 3.31 22.31
CA VAL A 111 -16.77 3.64 22.56
C VAL A 111 -16.23 4.68 21.57
N ARG A 112 -16.59 4.57 20.29
CA ARG A 112 -16.03 5.39 19.20
C ARG A 112 -16.60 6.81 19.10
N ASP A 113 -17.89 6.97 19.30
CA ASP A 113 -18.60 8.18 18.86
C ASP A 113 -18.29 9.38 19.77
N GLU A 114 -18.09 9.14 21.07
CA GLU A 114 -17.71 10.15 22.05
C GLU A 114 -16.21 10.09 22.37
N LYS A 115 -15.52 11.24 22.43
CA LYS A 115 -14.14 11.26 22.92
C LYS A 115 -14.10 10.85 24.40
N ILE A 116 -13.08 10.10 24.81
CA ILE A 116 -12.82 9.82 26.22
C ILE A 116 -12.33 11.11 26.88
N PRO A 117 -13.03 11.60 27.92
CA PRO A 117 -12.72 12.88 28.56
C PRO A 117 -11.32 12.90 29.20
N GLY A 118 -10.74 14.09 29.31
CA GLY A 118 -9.40 14.36 29.85
C GLY A 118 -8.62 15.33 28.97
N ASN A 119 -7.34 15.53 29.26
CA ASN A 119 -6.50 16.50 28.55
C ASN A 119 -5.24 15.83 27.96
N PRO A 120 -5.16 15.65 26.63
CA PRO A 120 -6.20 15.92 25.63
C PRO A 120 -7.31 14.84 25.63
N PRO A 121 -8.52 15.13 25.11
CA PRO A 121 -9.57 14.15 24.91
C PRO A 121 -9.19 13.20 23.76
N VAL A 122 -9.31 11.89 23.98
CA VAL A 122 -8.81 10.85 23.04
C VAL A 122 -9.98 10.12 22.37
N ARG A 123 -9.92 9.93 21.05
CA ARG A 123 -10.80 8.99 20.36
C ARG A 123 -10.24 7.58 20.50
N MET A 124 -11.09 6.62 20.84
CA MET A 124 -10.74 5.21 21.00
C MET A 124 -11.65 4.38 20.12
N THR A 125 -11.12 3.31 19.53
CA THR A 125 -11.91 2.31 18.78
C THR A 125 -11.60 0.92 19.31
N LEU A 126 -12.43 -0.05 18.92
CA LEU A 126 -12.27 -1.44 19.32
C LEU A 126 -12.09 -2.30 18.06
N SER A 127 -11.21 -3.29 18.15
CA SER A 127 -11.19 -4.42 17.23
C SER A 127 -11.82 -5.62 17.92
N ILE A 128 -12.70 -6.33 17.22
CA ILE A 128 -13.47 -7.43 17.82
C ILE A 128 -13.49 -8.62 16.88
N GLY A 129 -13.25 -9.81 17.42
CA GLY A 129 -13.51 -11.08 16.75
C GLY A 129 -14.50 -11.89 17.57
N ALA A 130 -15.53 -12.44 16.93
CA ALA A 130 -16.54 -13.22 17.64
C ALA A 130 -16.82 -14.56 16.99
N ALA A 131 -17.17 -15.55 17.79
CA ALA A 131 -17.57 -16.89 17.38
C ALA A 131 -18.85 -17.28 18.10
N SER A 132 -19.81 -17.85 17.36
CA SER A 132 -21.10 -18.28 17.88
C SER A 132 -21.17 -19.80 17.97
N SER A 133 -21.83 -20.34 18.99
CA SER A 133 -21.93 -21.79 19.18
C SER A 133 -22.64 -22.46 18.00
N ASN A 134 -23.72 -21.87 17.49
CA ASN A 134 -24.47 -22.43 16.36
C ASN A 134 -23.78 -22.30 14.97
N GLU A 135 -22.59 -21.70 14.87
CA GLU A 135 -21.78 -21.68 13.63
C GLU A 135 -20.88 -22.93 13.49
N LEU A 136 -20.73 -23.70 14.57
CA LEU A 136 -19.80 -24.82 14.66
C LEU A 136 -20.53 -26.14 14.45
N ALA A 137 -20.09 -26.94 13.48
CA ALA A 137 -20.58 -28.30 13.30
C ALA A 137 -19.93 -29.24 14.33
N GLY A 138 -20.74 -29.85 15.21
CA GLY A 138 -20.29 -30.83 16.21
C GLY A 138 -20.41 -30.36 17.67
N GLU A 139 -19.90 -31.16 18.61
CA GLU A 139 -19.79 -30.74 20.02
C GLU A 139 -18.72 -29.64 20.17
N ILE A 140 -19.12 -28.51 20.74
CA ILE A 140 -18.28 -27.31 20.80
C ILE A 140 -17.58 -27.27 22.13
N ASP A 141 -16.26 -27.39 22.13
CA ASP A 141 -15.46 -27.10 23.31
C ASP A 141 -15.20 -25.58 23.44
N ALA A 142 -14.95 -25.13 24.67
CA ALA A 142 -14.70 -23.73 25.00
C ALA A 142 -13.42 -23.18 24.34
N GLN A 143 -12.39 -24.02 24.21
CA GLN A 143 -11.10 -23.65 23.65
C GLN A 143 -11.21 -23.35 22.15
N THR A 144 -11.85 -24.21 21.37
CA THR A 144 -12.11 -24.04 19.93
C THR A 144 -12.86 -22.73 19.65
N MET A 145 -13.85 -22.40 20.47
CA MET A 145 -14.63 -21.17 20.32
C MET A 145 -13.77 -19.93 20.62
N PHE A 146 -12.90 -19.99 21.64
CA PHE A 146 -11.95 -18.93 21.97
C PHE A 146 -10.91 -18.74 20.86
N GLU A 147 -10.29 -19.82 20.37
CA GLU A 147 -9.27 -19.79 19.32
C GLU A 147 -9.82 -19.18 18.02
N ARG A 148 -11.08 -19.48 17.66
CA ARG A 148 -11.73 -18.85 16.50
C ARG A 148 -12.00 -17.36 16.71
N ALA A 149 -12.52 -16.98 17.86
CA ALA A 149 -12.79 -15.57 18.17
C ALA A 149 -11.48 -14.75 18.18
N ASP A 150 -10.39 -15.31 18.73
CA ASP A 150 -9.05 -14.69 18.71
C ASP A 150 -8.48 -14.57 17.28
N ALA A 151 -8.60 -15.62 16.46
CA ALA A 151 -8.19 -15.56 15.06
C ALA A 151 -8.95 -14.48 14.27
N ARG A 152 -10.25 -14.31 14.54
CA ARG A 152 -11.08 -13.25 13.95
C ARG A 152 -10.71 -11.86 14.47
N LEU A 153 -10.34 -11.73 15.75
CA LEU A 153 -9.83 -10.47 16.31
C LEU A 153 -8.53 -10.07 15.61
N TYR A 154 -7.65 -11.03 15.36
CA TYR A 154 -6.43 -10.81 14.59
C TYR A 154 -6.75 -10.29 13.16
N GLN A 155 -7.78 -10.84 12.50
CA GLN A 155 -8.26 -10.33 11.20
C GLN A 155 -8.78 -8.89 11.30
N SER A 156 -9.58 -8.57 12.31
CA SER A 156 -10.06 -7.20 12.57
C SER A 156 -8.90 -6.21 12.70
N LYS A 157 -7.85 -6.60 13.45
CA LYS A 157 -6.62 -5.78 13.60
C LYS A 157 -5.88 -5.59 12.27
N ARG A 158 -5.82 -6.62 11.42
CA ARG A 158 -5.14 -6.58 10.11
C ARG A 158 -5.87 -5.76 9.06
N GLN A 159 -7.21 -5.81 9.02
CA GLN A 159 -7.98 -5.14 7.97
C GLN A 159 -8.23 -3.65 8.23
N GLY A 160 -7.60 -3.05 9.24
CA GLY A 160 -7.69 -1.62 9.52
C GLY A 160 -8.39 -1.27 10.82
N ARG A 161 -8.58 -2.24 11.74
CA ARG A 161 -9.15 -2.02 13.09
C ARG A 161 -10.58 -1.45 13.05
N ASN A 162 -11.12 -1.04 14.20
CA ASN A 162 -12.45 -0.45 14.33
C ASN A 162 -13.55 -1.27 13.63
N ARG A 163 -13.50 -2.59 13.78
CA ARG A 163 -14.46 -3.52 13.14
C ARG A 163 -14.65 -4.81 13.91
N LEU A 164 -15.76 -5.46 13.59
CA LEU A 164 -16.11 -6.81 14.00
C LEU A 164 -15.83 -7.80 12.86
N HIS A 165 -15.22 -8.95 13.18
CA HIS A 165 -15.19 -10.13 12.32
C HIS A 165 -15.92 -11.29 12.97
N MET A 166 -16.92 -11.84 12.27
CA MET A 166 -17.66 -13.03 12.70
C MET A 166 -17.67 -14.17 11.69
N ARG A 167 -17.00 -14.00 10.54
CA ARG A 167 -16.90 -15.03 9.50
C ARG A 167 -15.44 -15.26 9.16
N ASP A 168 -15.08 -16.51 8.96
CA ASP A 168 -13.73 -16.88 8.56
C ASP A 168 -13.52 -16.40 7.12
N ALA A 169 -12.43 -15.66 6.89
CA ALA A 169 -12.05 -15.27 5.53
C ALA A 169 -11.73 -16.53 4.70
N SER A 170 -12.20 -16.56 3.45
CA SER A 170 -11.76 -17.55 2.46
C SER A 170 -10.22 -17.48 2.35
N ALA A 171 -9.58 -18.65 2.36
CA ALA A 171 -8.15 -18.88 2.60
C ALA A 171 -7.15 -18.21 1.62
N GLU A 172 -7.57 -17.28 0.78
CA GLU A 172 -6.78 -16.70 -0.31
C GLU A 172 -6.18 -15.30 -0.01
N SER A 173 -6.33 -14.77 1.21
CA SER A 173 -5.88 -13.39 1.54
C SER A 173 -4.90 -13.29 2.71
N ALA A 174 -4.19 -14.38 3.02
CA ALA A 174 -3.29 -14.47 4.18
C ALA A 174 -1.88 -13.88 3.97
N THR A 175 -1.62 -13.05 2.97
CA THR A 175 -0.31 -12.40 2.78
C THR A 175 -0.25 -10.99 3.39
N GLU A 176 0.78 -10.80 4.23
CA GLU A 176 1.54 -9.56 4.46
C GLU A 176 0.80 -8.27 4.83
N GLN A 177 0.87 -7.90 6.11
CA GLN A 177 1.10 -6.52 6.62
C GLN A 177 1.00 -6.55 8.16
N ASP A 178 2.14 -6.80 8.81
CA ASP A 178 2.22 -7.00 10.26
C ASP A 178 2.44 -5.70 11.06
N GLY A 179 1.68 -5.56 12.15
CA GLY A 179 1.65 -4.43 13.08
C GLY A 179 2.52 -4.60 14.34
N GLY A 180 3.61 -5.37 14.28
CA GLY A 180 4.57 -5.51 15.37
C GLY A 180 5.30 -4.23 15.79
N ARG A 181 5.85 -4.22 17.02
CA ARG A 181 6.75 -3.18 17.55
C ARG A 181 7.87 -2.86 16.54
N MET A 182 8.13 -1.58 16.26
CA MET A 182 9.33 -1.20 15.51
C MET A 182 10.54 -1.42 16.43
N LEU A 183 11.27 -2.51 16.18
CA LEU A 183 12.45 -2.90 16.96
C LEU A 183 13.57 -1.88 16.77
N GLU A 184 14.20 -1.48 17.88
CA GLU A 184 15.34 -0.54 17.90
C GLU A 184 15.06 0.80 17.22
N ARG A 185 13.79 1.22 17.19
CA ARG A 185 13.36 2.52 16.64
C ARG A 185 12.89 3.50 17.70
N ASP A 186 13.18 3.25 18.99
CA ASP A 186 12.70 4.07 20.10
C ASP A 186 13.07 5.55 19.93
N LYS A 187 14.31 5.84 19.48
CA LYS A 187 14.74 7.22 19.17
C LYS A 187 13.92 7.84 18.03
N ALA A 188 13.78 7.15 16.90
CA ALA A 188 13.05 7.69 15.76
C ALA A 188 11.56 7.91 16.07
N LEU A 189 10.95 7.01 16.85
CA LEU A 189 9.57 7.18 17.33
C LEU A 189 9.45 8.35 18.31
N ALA A 190 10.45 8.56 19.18
CA ALA A 190 10.50 9.72 20.06
C ALA A 190 10.66 11.03 19.28
N ASP A 191 11.52 11.06 18.25
CA ASP A 191 11.71 12.22 17.37
C ASP A 191 10.40 12.55 16.62
N ILE A 192 9.73 11.54 16.05
CA ILE A 192 8.42 11.70 15.39
C ILE A 192 7.38 12.25 16.37
N ARG A 193 7.37 11.77 17.61
CA ARG A 193 6.44 12.25 18.63
C ARG A 193 6.71 13.70 19.01
N ALA A 194 7.97 14.03 19.31
CA ALA A 194 8.38 15.39 19.63
C ALA A 194 8.07 16.36 18.48
N PHE A 195 8.24 15.92 17.24
CA PHE A 195 7.81 16.66 16.06
C PHE A 195 6.31 16.98 16.10
N LEU A 196 5.46 15.96 16.25
CA LEU A 196 4.01 16.13 16.26
C LEU A 196 3.52 17.00 17.43
N GLU A 197 4.14 16.87 18.60
CA GLU A 197 3.86 17.69 19.80
C GLU A 197 4.23 19.17 19.60
N SER A 198 5.20 19.48 18.75
CA SER A 198 5.61 20.86 18.44
C SER A 198 4.68 21.58 17.45
N LEU A 199 3.89 20.83 16.67
CA LEU A 199 3.05 21.36 15.59
C LEU A 199 2.05 22.45 16.02
N PRO A 200 1.36 22.34 17.18
CA PRO A 200 0.45 23.39 17.62
C PRO A 200 1.12 24.75 17.83
N ALA A 201 2.40 24.77 18.23
CA ALA A 201 3.16 25.98 18.45
C ALA A 201 3.74 26.55 17.13
N CYS A 202 4.30 25.68 16.29
CA CYS A 202 4.99 26.11 15.07
C CYS A 202 4.04 26.40 13.91
N LYS A 203 2.81 25.84 13.91
CA LYS A 203 1.80 25.86 12.84
C LYS A 203 2.24 25.22 11.51
N ARG A 204 3.50 25.37 11.12
CA ARG A 204 4.09 24.79 9.92
C ARG A 204 5.43 24.15 10.23
N ALA A 205 5.57 22.87 9.92
CA ALA A 205 6.81 22.15 10.15
C ALA A 205 6.98 20.97 9.19
N ARG A 206 8.22 20.55 8.98
CA ARG A 206 8.56 19.35 8.22
C ARG A 206 9.49 18.43 8.98
N LEU A 207 9.29 17.13 8.77
CA LEU A 207 10.14 16.07 9.29
C LEU A 207 10.64 15.21 8.13
N ARG A 208 11.96 15.07 8.03
CA ARG A 208 12.61 14.14 7.11
C ARG A 208 12.92 12.82 7.82
N ILE A 209 12.47 11.71 7.25
CA ILE A 209 12.83 10.35 7.67
C ILE A 209 13.90 9.82 6.71
N ALA A 210 15.15 9.92 7.11
CA ALA A 210 16.30 9.46 6.35
C ALA A 210 16.65 8.01 6.68
N GLY A 211 17.39 7.35 5.79
CA GLY A 211 17.93 6.02 6.03
C GLY A 211 18.08 5.22 4.72
N PRO A 212 18.92 4.19 4.70
CA PRO A 212 19.12 3.37 3.50
C PRO A 212 17.82 2.68 3.06
N ALA A 213 17.72 2.36 1.77
CA ALA A 213 16.59 1.64 1.21
C ALA A 213 16.36 0.32 1.97
N GLY A 214 15.13 0.10 2.48
CA GLY A 214 14.81 -1.08 3.30
C GLY A 214 15.03 -0.91 4.80
N SER A 215 15.49 0.24 5.30
CA SER A 215 15.62 0.53 6.74
C SER A 215 14.28 0.59 7.51
N GLY A 216 13.15 0.69 6.79
CA GLY A 216 11.80 0.78 7.35
C GLY A 216 11.17 2.18 7.30
N ARG A 217 11.66 3.08 6.44
CA ARG A 217 11.14 4.45 6.28
C ARG A 217 9.63 4.51 6.05
N SER A 218 9.09 3.73 5.12
CA SER A 218 7.65 3.64 4.85
C SER A 218 6.85 3.22 6.08
N ARG A 219 7.40 2.35 6.93
CA ARG A 219 6.76 1.94 8.19
C ARG A 219 6.78 3.06 9.22
N ALA A 220 7.90 3.76 9.37
CA ALA A 220 8.01 4.91 10.27
C ALA A 220 7.07 6.05 9.84
N LEU A 221 6.95 6.29 8.53
CA LEU A 221 6.00 7.23 7.95
C LEU A 221 4.55 6.85 8.29
N ALA A 222 4.22 5.56 8.20
CA ALA A 222 2.90 5.06 8.58
C ALA A 222 2.61 5.23 10.09
N GLU A 223 3.61 5.08 10.96
CA GLU A 223 3.47 5.38 12.39
C GLU A 223 3.22 6.87 12.62
N ALA A 224 4.00 7.77 11.99
CA ALA A 224 3.78 9.21 12.10
C ALA A 224 2.34 9.60 11.73
N GLY A 225 1.80 8.99 10.67
CA GLY A 225 0.38 9.12 10.31
C GLY A 225 -0.59 8.66 11.38
N ARG A 226 -0.35 7.48 11.97
CA ARG A 226 -1.21 6.97 13.05
C ARG A 226 -1.22 7.90 14.26
N HIS A 227 -0.05 8.36 14.69
CA HIS A 227 0.09 9.27 15.82
C HIS A 227 -0.62 10.61 15.56
N ALA A 228 -0.47 11.19 14.38
CA ALA A 228 -1.12 12.45 14.05
C ALA A 228 -2.65 12.33 13.92
N ALA A 229 -3.15 11.22 13.38
CA ALA A 229 -4.59 10.95 13.34
C ALA A 229 -5.21 10.88 14.75
N LEU A 230 -4.50 10.28 15.72
CA LEU A 230 -4.92 10.26 17.14
C LEU A 230 -4.95 11.67 17.76
N MET A 231 -4.10 12.58 17.28
CA MET A 231 -4.08 14.01 17.66
C MET A 231 -5.13 14.84 16.90
N GLY A 232 -5.91 14.24 16.01
CA GLY A 232 -6.99 14.89 15.26
C GLY A 232 -6.56 15.60 13.97
N TYR A 233 -5.36 15.34 13.45
CA TYR A 233 -4.94 15.80 12.13
C TYR A 233 -5.56 14.92 11.04
N GLU A 234 -5.93 15.54 9.93
CA GLU A 234 -6.26 14.81 8.71
C GLU A 234 -4.96 14.38 8.03
N VAL A 235 -4.85 13.09 7.69
CA VAL A 235 -3.62 12.51 7.15
C VAL A 235 -3.81 12.17 5.68
N MET A 236 -3.05 12.84 4.82
CA MET A 236 -3.05 12.62 3.38
C MET A 236 -1.73 12.00 2.95
N ARG A 237 -1.78 10.94 2.14
CA ARG A 237 -0.60 10.17 1.73
C ARG A 237 -0.29 10.38 0.25
N LEU A 238 0.99 10.48 -0.06
CA LEU A 238 1.54 10.51 -1.41
C LEU A 238 2.73 9.54 -1.49
N GLN A 239 2.89 8.94 -2.65
CA GLN A 239 4.02 8.07 -2.96
C GLN A 239 4.76 8.65 -4.15
N GLY A 240 6.07 8.85 -4.03
CA GLY A 240 6.97 9.06 -5.14
C GLY A 240 7.41 7.71 -5.70
N ARG A 241 7.54 7.67 -7.02
CA ARG A 241 8.14 6.55 -7.75
C ARG A 241 8.99 7.13 -8.87
N PRO A 242 10.13 6.54 -9.23
CA PRO A 242 10.98 7.08 -10.29
C PRO A 242 10.22 7.37 -11.60
N GLY A 243 9.21 6.55 -11.94
CA GLY A 243 8.35 6.76 -13.10
C GLY A 243 7.44 8.00 -13.01
N TYR A 244 7.12 8.51 -11.82
CA TYR A 244 6.21 9.66 -11.65
C TYR A 244 6.87 10.99 -12.02
N ALA A 245 8.19 11.13 -11.86
CA ALA A 245 8.90 12.37 -12.14
C ALA A 245 8.65 12.95 -13.55
N LEU A 246 8.20 12.11 -14.49
CA LEU A 246 7.93 12.41 -15.89
C LEU A 246 6.43 12.46 -16.23
N ARG A 247 5.56 12.66 -15.25
CA ARG A 247 4.10 12.83 -15.43
C ARG A 247 3.59 14.01 -14.64
N THR A 248 2.68 14.77 -15.25
CA THR A 248 2.01 15.87 -14.58
C THR A 248 1.08 15.33 -13.49
N HIS A 249 1.27 15.79 -12.26
CA HIS A 249 0.49 15.50 -11.06
C HIS A 249 0.36 14.01 -10.70
N ALA A 250 1.25 13.15 -11.19
CA ALA A 250 1.14 11.70 -11.05
C ALA A 250 0.95 11.24 -9.60
N ALA A 251 1.73 11.80 -8.67
CA ALA A 251 1.64 11.39 -7.26
C ALA A 251 0.24 11.69 -6.67
N ILE A 252 -0.38 12.82 -7.03
CA ILE A 252 -1.74 13.16 -6.61
C ILE A 252 -2.76 12.27 -7.32
N VAL A 253 -2.65 12.09 -8.64
CA VAL A 253 -3.60 11.27 -9.43
C VAL A 253 -3.67 9.83 -8.90
N GLU A 254 -2.53 9.22 -8.61
CA GLU A 254 -2.48 7.86 -8.06
C GLU A 254 -3.04 7.81 -6.63
N ALA A 255 -2.79 8.85 -5.82
CA ALA A 255 -3.37 8.95 -4.48
C ALA A 255 -4.90 9.15 -4.50
N ARG A 256 -5.44 9.85 -5.50
CA ARG A 256 -6.90 9.97 -5.71
C ARG A 256 -7.54 8.61 -6.01
N ALA A 257 -6.90 7.81 -6.85
CA ALA A 257 -7.39 6.47 -7.21
C ALA A 257 -7.41 5.51 -6.01
N ALA A 258 -6.53 5.72 -5.03
CA ALA A 258 -6.53 4.97 -3.77
C ALA A 258 -7.66 5.40 -2.79
N GLY A 259 -8.37 6.49 -3.09
CA GLY A 259 -9.50 7.00 -2.29
C GLY A 259 -9.07 7.92 -1.14
N GLY A 260 -9.94 8.06 -0.14
CA GLY A 260 -9.78 9.03 0.95
C GLY A 260 -9.98 10.47 0.50
N LEU A 261 -9.43 11.42 1.27
CA LEU A 261 -9.63 12.84 0.99
C LEU A 261 -9.14 13.27 -0.40
N TRP A 262 -8.06 12.66 -0.92
CA TRP A 262 -7.62 12.93 -2.29
C TRP A 262 -8.72 12.65 -3.32
N GLY A 263 -9.45 11.54 -3.18
CA GLY A 263 -10.52 11.15 -4.11
C GLY A 263 -11.72 12.11 -4.12
N GLU A 264 -11.98 12.79 -3.00
CA GLU A 264 -13.09 13.75 -2.85
C GLU A 264 -12.77 15.14 -3.42
N LEU A 265 -11.49 15.48 -3.54
CA LEU A 265 -11.07 16.78 -4.04
C LEU A 265 -11.31 16.91 -5.56
N PRO A 266 -11.29 18.12 -6.13
CA PRO A 266 -11.22 18.33 -7.58
C PRO A 266 -9.93 17.76 -8.20
N HIS A 267 -9.96 17.44 -9.49
CA HIS A 267 -8.76 16.98 -10.20
C HIS A 267 -7.65 18.05 -10.16
N PRO A 268 -6.36 17.69 -9.99
CA PRO A 268 -5.29 18.69 -9.84
C PRO A 268 -5.14 19.67 -11.02
N LEU A 269 -5.66 19.31 -12.20
CA LEU A 269 -5.72 20.19 -13.38
C LEU A 269 -6.65 21.41 -13.21
N CYS A 270 -7.53 21.45 -12.21
CA CYS A 270 -8.34 22.63 -11.89
C CYS A 270 -7.50 23.84 -11.40
N GLY A 271 -6.21 23.62 -11.12
CA GLY A 271 -5.30 24.62 -10.63
C GLY A 271 -5.24 24.71 -9.11
N ALA A 272 -4.19 25.35 -8.59
CA ALA A 272 -3.89 25.38 -7.17
C ALA A 272 -5.01 26.03 -6.33
N THR A 273 -5.60 27.12 -6.81
CA THR A 273 -6.60 27.89 -6.06
C THR A 273 -7.87 27.09 -5.79
N GLU A 274 -8.40 26.41 -6.82
CA GLU A 274 -9.62 25.62 -6.68
C GLU A 274 -9.39 24.37 -5.81
N LEU A 275 -8.27 23.69 -6.03
CA LEU A 275 -7.87 22.51 -5.25
C LEU A 275 -7.67 22.86 -3.75
N VAL A 276 -6.90 23.91 -3.44
CA VAL A 276 -6.66 24.35 -2.06
C VAL A 276 -7.96 24.82 -1.40
N GLY A 277 -8.81 25.54 -2.13
CA GLY A 277 -10.11 25.98 -1.61
C GLY A 277 -11.04 24.81 -1.28
N ALA A 278 -11.05 23.76 -2.10
CA ALA A 278 -11.80 22.54 -1.81
C ALA A 278 -11.22 21.78 -0.60
N LEU A 279 -9.90 21.74 -0.47
CA LEU A 279 -9.21 21.13 0.66
C LEU A 279 -9.57 21.81 1.99
N VAL A 280 -9.53 23.14 2.06
CA VAL A 280 -9.92 23.90 3.26
C VAL A 280 -11.35 23.56 3.68
N ARG A 281 -12.31 23.62 2.75
CA ARG A 281 -13.72 23.26 3.04
C ARG A 281 -13.88 21.83 3.55
N ALA A 282 -13.11 20.89 3.00
CA ALA A 282 -13.17 19.49 3.41
C ALA A 282 -12.58 19.27 4.81
N LEU A 283 -11.49 19.97 5.16
CA LEU A 283 -10.90 19.95 6.49
C LEU A 283 -11.85 20.53 7.54
N ASP A 284 -12.53 21.64 7.21
CA ASP A 284 -13.53 22.26 8.08
C ASP A 284 -14.73 21.34 8.33
N ALA A 285 -15.26 20.71 7.27
CA ALA A 285 -16.38 19.76 7.37
C ALA A 285 -16.04 18.54 8.25
N ARG A 286 -14.76 18.15 8.30
CA ARG A 286 -14.25 17.04 9.13
C ARG A 286 -13.85 17.47 10.54
N ASN A 287 -13.91 18.77 10.84
CA ASN A 287 -13.47 19.35 12.11
C ASN A 287 -12.02 18.93 12.47
N ALA A 288 -11.15 18.94 11.45
CA ALA A 288 -9.76 18.54 11.58
C ALA A 288 -8.93 19.61 12.30
N THR A 289 -8.02 19.19 13.18
CA THR A 289 -7.09 20.10 13.89
C THR A 289 -6.12 20.78 12.92
N GLY A 290 -5.75 20.08 11.85
CA GLY A 290 -4.80 20.50 10.83
C GLY A 290 -4.57 19.39 9.80
N LEU A 291 -3.61 19.60 8.90
CA LEU A 291 -3.26 18.69 7.83
C LEU A 291 -1.85 18.11 8.02
N LEU A 292 -1.72 16.79 7.91
CA LEU A 292 -0.43 16.10 7.81
C LEU A 292 -0.29 15.45 6.43
N LEU A 293 0.70 15.90 5.66
CA LEU A 293 1.09 15.31 4.39
C LEU A 293 2.20 14.29 4.61
N LEU A 294 1.93 13.03 4.30
CA LEU A 294 2.91 11.95 4.31
C LEU A 294 3.40 11.67 2.90
N ILE A 295 4.71 11.76 2.66
CA ILE A 295 5.30 11.55 1.33
C ILE A 295 6.35 10.44 1.42
N ASP A 296 6.12 9.30 0.78
CA ASP A 296 7.12 8.23 0.70
C ASP A 296 7.93 8.37 -0.59
N GLY A 297 9.25 8.63 -0.51
CA GLY A 297 10.13 8.85 -1.67
C GLY A 297 9.98 10.26 -2.25
N ALA A 298 10.24 11.30 -1.46
CA ALA A 298 10.01 12.69 -1.88
C ALA A 298 10.86 13.16 -3.07
N GLU A 299 12.01 12.55 -3.30
CA GLU A 299 12.89 12.76 -4.45
C GLU A 299 12.24 12.35 -5.78
N ASP A 300 11.31 11.40 -5.74
CA ASP A 300 10.67 10.79 -6.89
C ASP A 300 9.24 11.35 -7.13
N VAL A 301 8.90 12.46 -6.48
CA VAL A 301 7.63 13.17 -6.70
C VAL A 301 7.77 14.13 -7.87
N ASP A 302 6.76 14.18 -8.72
CA ASP A 302 6.77 15.03 -9.90
C ASP A 302 6.75 16.53 -9.57
N ARG A 303 7.38 17.34 -10.44
CA ARG A 303 7.56 18.79 -10.21
C ARG A 303 6.25 19.53 -10.07
N SER A 304 5.22 19.12 -10.82
CA SER A 304 3.92 19.79 -10.82
C SER A 304 3.13 19.51 -9.54
N THR A 305 3.21 18.29 -8.99
CA THR A 305 2.72 17.95 -7.64
C THR A 305 3.45 18.77 -6.60
N LEU A 306 4.79 18.86 -6.66
CA LEU A 306 5.56 19.68 -5.72
C LEU A 306 5.11 21.16 -5.74
N ALA A 307 4.80 21.73 -6.90
CA ALA A 307 4.26 23.08 -7.02
C ALA A 307 2.88 23.26 -6.35
N LEU A 308 1.98 22.27 -6.47
CA LEU A 308 0.70 22.26 -5.77
C LEU A 308 0.87 22.10 -4.25
N LEU A 309 1.76 21.19 -3.82
CA LEU A 309 2.07 20.99 -2.41
C LEU A 309 2.63 22.26 -1.77
N ARG A 310 3.48 23.01 -2.48
CA ARG A 310 3.94 24.33 -2.04
C ARG A 310 2.77 25.28 -1.77
N SER A 311 1.76 25.27 -2.63
CA SER A 311 0.56 26.11 -2.48
C SER A 311 -0.30 25.68 -1.29
N ILE A 312 -0.43 24.37 -1.04
CA ILE A 312 -1.12 23.81 0.13
C ILE A 312 -0.38 24.20 1.42
N VAL A 313 0.95 24.00 1.45
CA VAL A 313 1.79 24.28 2.62
C VAL A 313 1.83 25.77 2.96
N ALA A 314 1.82 26.63 1.94
CA ALA A 314 1.78 28.09 2.09
C ALA A 314 0.37 28.64 2.40
N CYS A 315 -0.69 27.83 2.32
CA CYS A 315 -2.05 28.29 2.52
C CYS A 315 -2.26 28.82 3.95
N GLY A 316 -2.75 30.05 4.07
CA GLY A 316 -2.99 30.74 5.34
C GLY A 316 -4.22 30.22 6.10
N ASP A 317 -5.21 29.72 5.37
CA ASP A 317 -6.50 29.28 5.91
C ASP A 317 -6.41 27.91 6.60
N ILE A 318 -5.39 27.12 6.28
CA ILE A 318 -5.09 25.88 6.99
C ILE A 318 -4.29 26.23 8.24
N THR A 319 -4.93 26.06 9.40
CA THR A 319 -4.40 26.45 10.73
C THR A 319 -3.05 25.83 11.05
N GLN A 320 -2.89 24.53 10.76
CA GLN A 320 -1.68 23.75 11.01
C GLN A 320 -1.41 22.84 9.80
N VAL A 321 -0.21 22.92 9.23
CA VAL A 321 0.23 22.07 8.12
C VAL A 321 1.59 21.46 8.44
N ALA A 322 1.68 20.14 8.36
CA ALA A 322 2.93 19.44 8.55
C ALA A 322 3.24 18.50 7.39
N VAL A 323 4.52 18.37 7.05
CA VAL A 323 5.00 17.44 6.01
C VAL A 323 5.95 16.44 6.66
N VAL A 324 5.63 15.14 6.60
CA VAL A 324 6.57 14.08 6.97
C VAL A 324 6.91 13.34 5.70
N ALA A 325 8.20 13.25 5.39
CA ALA A 325 8.64 12.69 4.13
C ALA A 325 9.82 11.75 4.30
N SER A 326 9.79 10.60 3.62
CA SER A 326 10.97 9.75 3.45
C SER A 326 11.77 10.24 2.25
N ALA A 327 13.09 10.32 2.40
CA ALA A 327 14.00 10.67 1.31
C ALA A 327 15.42 10.15 1.58
N ASP A 328 16.16 9.80 0.52
CA ASP A 328 17.59 9.53 0.58
C ASP A 328 18.38 10.84 0.79
N GLY A 329 17.98 11.89 0.07
CA GLY A 329 18.59 13.23 0.10
C GLY A 329 17.82 14.27 0.92
N PRO A 330 18.19 15.57 0.79
CA PRO A 330 17.39 16.65 1.37
C PRO A 330 16.01 16.71 0.70
N LEU A 331 15.01 17.20 1.44
CA LEU A 331 13.66 17.34 0.89
C LEU A 331 13.62 18.44 -0.19
N PRO A 332 12.76 18.31 -1.22
CA PRO A 332 12.57 19.36 -2.20
C PRO A 332 12.19 20.71 -1.56
N GLN A 333 12.77 21.82 -2.05
CA GLN A 333 12.50 23.17 -1.56
C GLN A 333 11.01 23.57 -1.61
N ALA A 334 10.23 22.94 -2.50
CA ALA A 334 8.80 23.16 -2.58
C ALA A 334 8.06 22.78 -1.29
N LEU A 335 8.66 21.93 -0.45
CA LEU A 335 8.14 21.49 0.85
C LEU A 335 8.79 22.26 2.02
N ASP A 336 9.50 23.36 1.77
CA ASP A 336 10.08 24.19 2.83
C ASP A 336 8.96 24.81 3.69
N CYS A 337 8.94 24.45 4.97
CA CYS A 337 7.99 25.02 5.91
C CYS A 337 8.54 25.13 7.33
N GLY A 338 8.57 26.36 7.84
CA GLY A 338 8.83 26.70 9.25
C GLY A 338 9.95 25.89 9.91
N LEU A 339 9.55 25.01 10.84
CA LEU A 339 10.46 24.16 11.60
C LEU A 339 10.89 22.93 10.78
N GLU A 340 12.20 22.71 10.65
CA GLU A 340 12.76 21.51 10.04
C GLU A 340 13.34 20.58 11.09
N GLN A 341 12.95 19.32 11.03
CA GLN A 341 13.51 18.24 11.84
C GLN A 341 13.92 17.06 10.95
N GLU A 342 14.84 16.26 11.45
CA GLU A 342 15.33 15.06 10.78
C GLU A 342 15.43 13.92 11.79
N THR A 343 15.02 12.73 11.35
CA THR A 343 15.31 11.47 12.04
C THR A 343 15.90 10.46 11.06
N VAL A 344 16.87 9.68 11.53
CA VAL A 344 17.61 8.72 10.70
C VAL A 344 17.34 7.30 11.19
N LEU A 345 16.84 6.45 10.29
CA LEU A 345 16.68 5.03 10.53
C LEU A 345 17.96 4.28 10.14
N GLN A 346 18.61 3.67 11.12
CA GLN A 346 19.80 2.84 10.92
C GLN A 346 19.43 1.39 10.62
N ALA A 347 20.38 0.55 10.25
CA ALA A 347 20.17 -0.90 10.25
C ALA A 347 19.77 -1.39 11.66
N LEU A 348 19.10 -2.55 11.75
CA LEU A 348 18.97 -3.25 13.04
C LEU A 348 20.34 -3.78 13.46
N THR A 349 20.55 -4.01 14.76
CA THR A 349 21.69 -4.77 15.27
C THR A 349 21.51 -6.26 15.00
N PRO A 350 22.55 -7.10 15.14
CA PRO A 350 22.42 -8.55 15.08
C PRO A 350 21.38 -9.10 16.08
N GLU A 351 21.34 -8.55 17.30
CA GLU A 351 20.35 -8.88 18.32
C GLU A 351 18.94 -8.47 17.88
N GLY A 352 18.81 -7.26 17.32
CA GLY A 352 17.57 -6.75 16.73
C GLY A 352 17.07 -7.61 15.57
N THR A 353 17.98 -8.13 14.72
CA THR A 353 17.68 -9.09 13.66
C THR A 353 17.15 -10.40 14.22
N GLY A 354 17.74 -10.93 15.30
CA GLY A 354 17.25 -12.13 15.98
C GLY A 354 15.83 -11.96 16.53
N LEU A 355 15.56 -10.82 17.20
CA LEU A 355 14.22 -10.49 17.68
C LEU A 355 13.20 -10.33 16.53
N TRP A 356 13.63 -9.73 15.41
CA TRP A 356 12.81 -9.57 14.23
C TRP A 356 12.43 -10.94 13.61
N LEU A 357 13.41 -11.83 13.44
CA LEU A 357 13.19 -13.18 12.94
C LEU A 357 12.26 -13.97 13.87
N ARG A 358 12.44 -13.85 15.18
CA ARG A 358 11.57 -14.49 16.18
C ARG A 358 10.12 -14.03 16.05
N GLY A 359 9.91 -12.72 15.88
CA GLY A 359 8.57 -12.17 15.66
C GLY A 359 7.92 -12.66 14.37
N MET A 360 8.68 -12.71 13.27
CA MET A 360 8.17 -13.10 11.96
C MET A 360 7.89 -14.60 11.80
N LEU A 361 8.76 -15.45 12.35
CA LEU A 361 8.68 -16.90 12.20
C LEU A 361 7.99 -17.60 13.38
N LYS A 362 7.70 -16.86 14.47
CA LYS A 362 7.26 -17.41 15.77
C LYS A 362 8.17 -18.57 16.22
N TRP A 363 9.46 -18.44 15.95
CA TRP A 363 10.47 -19.48 16.13
C TRP A 363 11.77 -18.87 16.65
N GLU A 364 12.55 -19.64 17.39
CA GLU A 364 13.85 -19.20 17.90
C GLU A 364 14.97 -19.65 16.94
N PRO A 365 15.43 -18.77 16.04
CA PRO A 365 16.52 -19.10 15.12
C PRO A 365 17.83 -19.36 15.86
N SER A 366 18.70 -20.20 15.29
CA SER A 366 20.04 -20.37 15.82
C SER A 366 20.85 -19.07 15.72
N ILE A 367 21.83 -18.92 16.63
CA ILE A 367 22.76 -17.78 16.63
C ILE A 367 23.50 -17.70 15.29
N ASP A 368 23.98 -18.84 14.78
CA ASP A 368 24.71 -18.92 13.50
C ASP A 368 23.85 -18.48 12.30
N PHE A 369 22.58 -18.90 12.28
CA PHE A 369 21.65 -18.48 11.24
C PHE A 369 21.36 -16.98 11.34
N THR A 370 21.11 -16.48 12.55
CA THR A 370 20.81 -15.07 12.80
C THR A 370 21.96 -14.17 12.36
N ALA A 371 23.20 -14.50 12.75
CA ALA A 371 24.40 -13.75 12.37
C ALA A 371 24.62 -13.78 10.85
N SER A 372 24.56 -14.97 10.24
CA SER A 372 24.74 -15.11 8.79
C SER A 372 23.65 -14.39 7.99
N PHE A 373 22.41 -14.42 8.47
CA PHE A 373 21.27 -13.77 7.83
C PHE A 373 21.34 -12.24 7.99
N HIS A 374 21.82 -11.77 9.13
CA HIS A 374 22.08 -10.36 9.38
C HIS A 374 23.14 -9.81 8.41
N ASP A 375 24.31 -10.46 8.34
CA ASP A 375 25.42 -10.05 7.47
C ASP A 375 25.01 -10.03 5.99
N MET A 376 24.17 -11.00 5.58
CA MET A 376 23.68 -11.07 4.20
C MET A 376 22.69 -9.94 3.84
N CYS A 377 21.98 -9.39 4.83
CA CYS A 377 20.93 -8.39 4.62
C CYS A 377 21.33 -6.99 5.11
N ASP A 378 22.57 -6.81 5.57
CA ASP A 378 23.08 -5.60 6.25
C ASP A 378 22.17 -5.13 7.40
N GLY A 379 21.46 -6.06 8.06
CA GLY A 379 20.49 -5.73 9.11
C GLY A 379 19.30 -4.87 8.67
N LEU A 380 19.01 -4.77 7.36
CA LEU A 380 17.93 -3.91 6.83
C LEU A 380 16.59 -4.67 6.77
N PRO A 381 15.57 -4.28 7.57
CA PRO A 381 14.32 -5.05 7.70
C PRO A 381 13.58 -5.34 6.40
N GLY A 382 13.58 -4.39 5.46
CA GLY A 382 12.92 -4.56 4.16
C GLY A 382 13.66 -5.55 3.25
N ILE A 383 15.00 -5.60 3.32
CA ILE A 383 15.79 -6.61 2.61
C ILE A 383 15.60 -7.97 3.27
N MET A 384 15.66 -8.01 4.60
CA MET A 384 15.41 -9.20 5.41
C MET A 384 14.04 -9.83 5.11
N ALA A 385 12.96 -9.03 5.05
CA ALA A 385 11.62 -9.50 4.69
C ALA A 385 11.57 -10.18 3.32
N ARG A 386 12.08 -9.52 2.28
CA ARG A 386 12.13 -10.08 0.91
C ARG A 386 12.98 -11.35 0.84
N ARG A 387 14.13 -11.36 1.51
CA ARG A 387 15.01 -12.54 1.57
C ARG A 387 14.34 -13.71 2.29
N LEU A 388 13.64 -13.44 3.38
CA LEU A 388 12.91 -14.46 4.13
C LEU A 388 11.76 -15.05 3.30
N GLN A 389 11.01 -14.22 2.59
CA GLN A 389 9.98 -14.66 1.65
C GLN A 389 10.59 -15.53 0.54
N ARG A 390 11.71 -15.10 -0.04
CA ARG A 390 12.42 -15.86 -1.08
C ARG A 390 12.90 -17.23 -0.61
N LEU A 391 13.41 -17.32 0.62
CA LEU A 391 13.79 -18.60 1.24
C LEU A 391 12.60 -19.57 1.36
N ARG A 392 11.41 -19.04 1.63
CA ARG A 392 10.17 -19.82 1.70
C ARG A 392 9.71 -20.27 0.31
N GLU A 393 9.73 -19.39 -0.68
CA GLU A 393 9.40 -19.72 -2.08
C GLU A 393 10.28 -20.83 -2.65
N LEU A 394 11.57 -20.80 -2.33
CA LEU A 394 12.54 -21.81 -2.77
C LEU A 394 12.50 -23.10 -1.93
N ASN A 395 11.58 -23.20 -0.95
CA ASN A 395 11.50 -24.29 0.02
C ASN A 395 12.83 -24.57 0.76
N LEU A 396 13.67 -23.54 0.91
CA LEU A 396 14.92 -23.60 1.69
C LEU A 396 14.65 -23.39 3.19
N LEU A 397 13.51 -22.76 3.50
CA LEU A 397 12.97 -22.60 4.84
C LEU A 397 11.51 -23.08 4.85
N ALA A 398 11.26 -24.23 5.45
CA ALA A 398 9.94 -24.87 5.47
C ALA A 398 9.41 -25.05 6.91
N PRO A 399 8.09 -24.95 7.13
CA PRO A 399 7.48 -25.27 8.42
C PRO A 399 7.54 -26.79 8.66
N GLY A 400 8.15 -27.21 9.77
CA GLY A 400 8.07 -28.57 10.30
C GLY A 400 6.99 -28.69 11.38
N ALA A 401 6.80 -29.89 11.93
CA ALA A 401 5.74 -30.18 12.90
C ALA A 401 5.83 -29.36 14.20
N GLU A 402 7.06 -29.05 14.66
CA GLU A 402 7.31 -28.24 15.87
C GLU A 402 8.47 -27.23 15.69
N SER A 403 9.10 -27.16 14.52
CA SER A 403 10.26 -26.30 14.25
C SER A 403 10.38 -25.96 12.77
N TRP A 404 11.13 -24.90 12.44
CA TRP A 404 11.45 -24.59 11.05
C TRP A 404 12.63 -25.43 10.57
N ILE A 405 12.50 -26.02 9.38
CA ILE A 405 13.57 -26.79 8.74
C ILE A 405 14.30 -25.85 7.78
N LEU A 406 15.56 -25.58 8.10
CA LEU A 406 16.46 -24.79 7.26
C LEU A 406 17.41 -25.73 6.50
N ASN A 407 17.43 -25.63 5.18
CA ASN A 407 18.36 -26.39 4.34
C ASN A 407 19.78 -25.84 4.51
N ARG A 408 20.79 -26.69 4.78
CA ARG A 408 22.20 -26.27 4.95
C ARG A 408 22.80 -25.57 3.73
N THR A 409 22.24 -25.72 2.53
CA THR A 409 22.69 -25.03 1.31
C THR A 409 22.05 -23.66 1.08
N TRP A 410 21.29 -23.14 2.04
CA TRP A 410 20.55 -21.88 1.86
C TRP A 410 21.47 -20.69 1.52
N GLN A 411 22.67 -20.60 2.11
CA GLN A 411 23.62 -19.52 1.85
C GLN A 411 24.07 -19.51 0.38
N THR A 412 24.55 -20.65 -0.12
CA THR A 412 25.05 -20.77 -1.49
C THR A 412 23.92 -20.65 -2.53
N ALA A 413 22.73 -21.13 -2.21
CA ALA A 413 21.55 -20.99 -3.07
C ALA A 413 21.08 -19.52 -3.17
N VAL A 414 21.04 -18.79 -2.05
CA VAL A 414 20.64 -17.38 -2.05
C VAL A 414 21.69 -16.48 -2.68
N GLU A 415 22.98 -16.75 -2.48
CA GLU A 415 24.04 -16.01 -3.17
C GLU A 415 24.03 -16.25 -4.69
N ALA A 416 23.76 -17.49 -5.13
CA ALA A 416 23.63 -17.80 -6.55
C ALA A 416 22.40 -17.09 -7.16
N ASP A 417 21.27 -17.05 -6.44
CA ASP A 417 20.05 -16.31 -6.82
C ASP A 417 20.31 -14.79 -6.84
N ALA A 418 20.99 -14.24 -5.84
CA ALA A 418 21.37 -12.83 -5.75
C ALA A 418 22.31 -12.40 -6.89
N LYS A 419 23.33 -13.21 -7.21
CA LYS A 419 24.26 -12.98 -8.33
C LYS A 419 23.57 -13.14 -9.69
N SER A 420 22.52 -13.96 -9.77
CA SER A 420 21.66 -14.09 -10.96
C SER A 420 20.75 -12.86 -11.13
N SER A 421 20.10 -12.40 -10.04
CA SER A 421 19.22 -11.22 -10.00
C SER A 421 19.98 -9.89 -10.21
N ALA A 422 21.18 -9.73 -9.64
CA ALA A 422 22.01 -8.54 -9.86
C ALA A 422 22.56 -8.44 -11.30
N ARG A 423 22.63 -9.56 -12.04
CA ARG A 423 22.91 -9.58 -13.49
C ARG A 423 21.67 -9.32 -14.35
N GLN A 424 20.47 -9.26 -13.77
CA GLN A 424 19.18 -8.99 -14.41
C GLN A 424 18.77 -7.51 -14.27
N ALA A 425 19.66 -6.60 -14.65
CA ALA A 425 19.27 -5.19 -14.77
C ALA A 425 18.20 -5.04 -15.85
N SER A 426 17.11 -4.35 -15.52
CA SER A 426 16.06 -4.01 -16.49
C SER A 426 16.65 -3.12 -17.59
N ASN A 427 16.47 -3.48 -18.86
CA ASN A 427 17.02 -2.76 -20.01
C ASN A 427 16.03 -1.74 -20.59
N VAL A 428 15.17 -1.18 -19.73
CA VAL A 428 14.13 -0.24 -20.14
C VAL A 428 14.77 1.09 -20.55
N PRO A 429 14.51 1.61 -21.76
CA PRO A 429 14.98 2.92 -22.16
C PRO A 429 14.37 4.00 -21.24
N SER A 430 15.22 4.90 -20.73
CA SER A 430 14.75 6.01 -19.90
C SER A 430 13.91 6.96 -20.77
N PRO A 431 12.68 7.33 -20.38
CA PRO A 431 11.90 8.27 -21.17
C PRO A 431 12.53 9.66 -21.06
N GLU A 432 12.79 10.31 -22.19
CA GLU A 432 13.38 11.66 -22.23
C GLU A 432 12.35 12.79 -22.07
N GLU A 433 11.05 12.46 -22.16
CA GLU A 433 9.96 13.45 -22.29
C GLU A 433 8.82 13.17 -21.31
N GLU A 434 8.11 14.20 -20.85
CA GLU A 434 6.91 14.06 -20.01
C GLU A 434 5.77 13.37 -20.79
N LEU A 435 5.04 12.45 -20.15
CA LEU A 435 3.82 11.86 -20.72
C LEU A 435 2.64 12.80 -20.43
N VAL A 436 1.92 13.22 -21.47
CA VAL A 436 0.81 14.18 -21.37
C VAL A 436 -0.52 13.49 -21.72
N GLY A 437 -1.51 13.57 -20.80
CA GLY A 437 -2.92 13.28 -21.09
C GLY A 437 -3.25 11.81 -21.37
N ARG A 438 -2.51 10.88 -20.76
CA ARG A 438 -2.66 9.42 -20.94
C ARG A 438 -2.81 8.68 -19.62
N GLU A 439 -3.28 9.38 -18.59
CA GLU A 439 -3.41 8.87 -17.23
C GLU A 439 -4.46 7.76 -17.16
N GLU A 440 -5.56 7.91 -17.89
CA GLU A 440 -6.63 6.90 -17.94
C GLU A 440 -6.14 5.61 -18.61
N GLU A 441 -5.48 5.72 -19.78
CA GLU A 441 -4.94 4.56 -20.47
C GLU A 441 -3.90 3.84 -19.63
N LEU A 442 -3.03 4.57 -18.95
CA LEU A 442 -2.03 3.99 -18.06
C LEU A 442 -2.67 3.25 -16.88
N ALA A 443 -3.71 3.82 -16.26
CA ALA A 443 -4.46 3.16 -15.20
C ALA A 443 -5.16 1.88 -15.71
N GLN A 444 -5.73 1.93 -16.92
CA GLN A 444 -6.32 0.76 -17.58
C GLN A 444 -5.28 -0.33 -17.84
N ILE A 445 -4.08 0.01 -18.31
CA ILE A 445 -2.97 -0.94 -18.52
C ILE A 445 -2.63 -1.66 -17.21
N LYS A 446 -2.42 -0.89 -16.12
CA LYS A 446 -2.12 -1.46 -14.79
C LYS A 446 -3.24 -2.39 -14.30
N GLN A 447 -4.49 -2.02 -14.52
CA GLN A 447 -5.64 -2.85 -14.14
C GLN A 447 -5.72 -4.13 -14.98
N MET A 448 -5.50 -4.05 -16.29
CA MET A 448 -5.53 -5.19 -17.20
C MET A 448 -4.43 -6.20 -16.87
N PHE A 449 -3.25 -5.73 -16.44
CA PHE A 449 -2.15 -6.61 -15.99
C PHE A 449 -2.43 -7.39 -14.70
N ARG A 450 -3.43 -7.00 -13.90
CA ARG A 450 -3.83 -7.79 -12.72
C ARG A 450 -4.50 -9.11 -13.11
N ASN A 451 -5.18 -9.14 -14.25
CA ASN A 451 -6.08 -10.23 -14.65
C ASN A 451 -5.69 -10.87 -16.00
N GLY A 452 -4.60 -10.44 -16.65
CA GLY A 452 -4.20 -10.90 -17.98
C GLY A 452 -2.69 -10.98 -18.16
N SER A 453 -2.24 -11.95 -18.96
CA SER A 453 -0.82 -12.18 -19.29
C SER A 453 -0.37 -11.46 -20.56
N LEU A 454 -1.30 -11.07 -21.45
CA LEU A 454 -1.00 -10.40 -22.72
C LEU A 454 -1.88 -9.14 -22.89
N LEU A 455 -1.22 -8.01 -23.09
CA LEU A 455 -1.85 -6.72 -23.38
C LEU A 455 -1.25 -6.09 -24.64
N THR A 456 -2.10 -5.72 -25.58
CA THR A 456 -1.69 -5.02 -26.81
C THR A 456 -2.21 -3.59 -26.80
N VAL A 457 -1.30 -2.62 -26.92
CA VAL A 457 -1.62 -1.21 -27.15
C VAL A 457 -1.70 -0.98 -28.65
N VAL A 458 -2.91 -0.65 -29.13
CA VAL A 458 -3.25 -0.54 -30.55
C VAL A 458 -3.57 0.91 -30.91
N ALA A 459 -2.85 1.45 -31.87
CA ALA A 459 -3.08 2.79 -32.40
C ALA A 459 -2.35 3.00 -33.74
N PRO A 460 -2.78 3.97 -34.57
CA PRO A 460 -1.97 4.46 -35.69
C PRO A 460 -0.56 4.93 -35.30
N GLY A 461 0.32 5.13 -36.30
CA GLY A 461 1.63 5.73 -36.09
C GLY A 461 1.52 7.14 -35.48
N GLY A 462 2.50 7.55 -34.67
CA GLY A 462 2.53 8.89 -34.06
C GLY A 462 1.64 9.09 -32.83
N MET A 463 0.77 8.14 -32.47
CA MET A 463 -0.16 8.26 -31.32
C MET A 463 0.48 8.09 -29.93
N GLY A 464 1.81 7.94 -29.85
CA GLY A 464 2.52 7.80 -28.58
C GLY A 464 2.55 6.39 -27.97
N LYS A 465 2.30 5.32 -28.75
CA LYS A 465 2.32 3.92 -28.24
C LYS A 465 3.62 3.56 -27.53
N THR A 466 4.76 3.81 -28.17
CA THR A 466 6.10 3.56 -27.62
C THR A 466 6.31 4.35 -26.32
N ARG A 467 5.93 5.63 -26.30
CA ARG A 467 6.08 6.49 -25.11
C ARG A 467 5.20 6.02 -23.95
N LEU A 468 3.97 5.58 -24.23
CA LEU A 468 3.08 4.99 -23.21
C LEU A 468 3.67 3.68 -22.67
N ALA A 469 4.20 2.80 -23.53
CA ALA A 469 4.84 1.57 -23.10
C ALA A 469 6.09 1.80 -22.26
N GLN A 470 6.91 2.80 -22.60
CA GLN A 470 8.04 3.23 -21.77
C GLN A 470 7.57 3.74 -20.41
N GLN A 471 6.48 4.52 -20.35
CA GLN A 471 5.92 4.98 -19.07
C GLN A 471 5.45 3.82 -18.20
N VAL A 472 4.73 2.87 -18.79
CA VAL A 472 4.26 1.66 -18.11
C VAL A 472 5.45 0.90 -17.52
N ALA A 473 6.49 0.69 -18.32
CA ALA A 473 7.71 0.03 -17.88
C ALA A 473 8.40 0.79 -16.73
N ALA A 474 8.47 2.12 -16.80
CA ALA A 474 9.06 2.95 -15.75
C ALA A 474 8.26 2.91 -14.43
N GLU A 475 6.93 2.85 -14.49
CA GLU A 475 6.09 2.84 -13.27
C GLU A 475 5.93 1.49 -12.60
N LEU A 476 6.02 0.43 -13.40
CA LEU A 476 6.03 -0.94 -12.90
C LEU A 476 7.44 -1.40 -12.53
N ALA A 477 8.46 -0.55 -12.70
CA ALA A 477 9.83 -0.83 -12.31
C ALA A 477 9.87 -1.19 -10.82
N GLY A 478 10.34 -2.40 -10.51
CA GLY A 478 10.40 -2.94 -9.15
C GLY A 478 9.17 -3.75 -8.70
N GLU A 479 8.10 -3.83 -9.48
CA GLU A 479 6.97 -4.75 -9.19
C GLU A 479 7.23 -6.20 -9.60
N PHE A 480 8.23 -6.43 -10.46
CA PHE A 480 8.61 -7.73 -11.00
C PHE A 480 9.97 -8.17 -10.46
N ALA A 481 10.05 -9.37 -9.89
CA ALA A 481 11.25 -9.88 -9.23
C ALA A 481 12.42 -10.12 -10.20
N ASP A 482 12.13 -10.55 -11.43
CA ASP A 482 13.13 -10.74 -12.51
C ASP A 482 13.27 -9.48 -13.40
N GLY A 483 12.60 -8.38 -13.06
CA GLY A 483 12.72 -7.09 -13.74
C GLY A 483 11.84 -6.93 -14.99
N ILE A 484 12.12 -5.87 -15.75
CA ILE A 484 11.40 -5.50 -16.97
C ILE A 484 12.37 -5.51 -18.14
N HIS A 485 11.97 -6.19 -19.22
CA HIS A 485 12.78 -6.36 -20.42
C HIS A 485 12.15 -5.66 -21.62
N TRP A 486 12.88 -4.72 -22.22
CA TRP A 486 12.50 -4.01 -23.43
C TRP A 486 13.09 -4.67 -24.66
N VAL A 487 12.27 -4.87 -25.69
CA VAL A 487 12.65 -5.42 -26.99
C VAL A 487 12.07 -4.50 -28.06
N SER A 488 12.94 -3.79 -28.77
CA SER A 488 12.54 -3.08 -29.97
C SER A 488 12.46 -4.07 -31.12
N LEU A 489 11.27 -4.19 -31.72
CA LEU A 489 10.98 -5.04 -32.87
C LEU A 489 10.87 -4.23 -34.16
N THR A 490 11.17 -2.94 -34.09
CA THR A 490 11.24 -2.07 -35.26
C THR A 490 12.29 -2.59 -36.24
N GLY A 491 11.86 -3.01 -37.43
CA GLY A 491 12.73 -3.58 -38.47
C GLY A 491 12.99 -5.08 -38.35
N ILE A 492 12.31 -5.80 -37.45
CA ILE A 492 12.36 -7.27 -37.37
C ILE A 492 11.13 -7.84 -38.08
N GLU A 493 11.35 -8.59 -39.16
CA GLU A 493 10.29 -9.11 -40.04
C GLU A 493 10.03 -10.61 -39.88
N SER A 494 10.79 -11.32 -39.04
CA SER A 494 10.65 -12.78 -38.86
C SER A 494 10.87 -13.23 -37.41
N SER A 495 10.18 -14.31 -37.02
CA SER A 495 10.34 -14.95 -35.70
C SER A 495 11.75 -15.49 -35.46
N GLU A 496 12.44 -15.90 -36.52
CA GLU A 496 13.84 -16.35 -36.43
C GLU A 496 14.79 -15.24 -35.97
N LEU A 497 14.49 -13.98 -36.30
CA LEU A 497 15.25 -12.81 -35.88
C LEU A 497 14.75 -12.23 -34.54
N MET A 498 13.47 -12.43 -34.22
CA MET A 498 12.90 -12.07 -32.92
C MET A 498 13.52 -12.88 -31.78
N LEU A 499 13.73 -14.19 -31.98
CA LEU A 499 14.26 -15.08 -30.94
C LEU A 499 15.63 -14.63 -30.36
N PRO A 500 16.63 -14.31 -31.19
CA PRO A 500 17.88 -13.72 -30.72
C PRO A 500 17.69 -12.39 -29.96
N ALA A 501 16.81 -11.51 -30.43
CA ALA A 501 16.53 -10.23 -29.78
C ALA A 501 15.91 -10.42 -28.39
N LEU A 502 14.98 -11.38 -28.26
CA LEU A 502 14.38 -11.77 -26.98
C LEU A 502 15.42 -12.36 -26.02
N LEU A 503 16.25 -13.29 -26.49
CA LEU A 503 17.31 -13.90 -25.67
C LEU A 503 18.32 -12.86 -25.20
N GLN A 504 18.70 -11.92 -26.06
CA GLN A 504 19.59 -10.82 -25.71
C GLN A 504 18.96 -9.90 -24.64
N ALA A 505 17.70 -9.51 -24.80
CA ALA A 505 17.00 -8.63 -23.85
C ALA A 505 16.88 -9.26 -22.46
N VAL A 506 16.67 -10.58 -22.39
CA VAL A 506 16.57 -11.34 -21.12
C VAL A 506 17.95 -11.81 -20.62
N ASN A 507 19.06 -11.36 -21.24
CA ASN A 507 20.44 -11.69 -20.90
C ASN A 507 20.76 -13.20 -20.90
N LEU A 508 20.12 -13.97 -21.78
CA LEU A 508 20.37 -15.39 -21.95
C LEU A 508 21.41 -15.65 -23.03
N ARG A 509 22.44 -16.43 -22.70
CA ARG A 509 23.44 -16.90 -23.67
C ARG A 509 23.06 -18.28 -24.19
N LEU A 510 23.17 -18.46 -25.50
CA LEU A 510 22.99 -19.76 -26.13
C LEU A 510 24.07 -20.73 -25.64
N GLN A 511 23.66 -21.77 -24.93
CA GLN A 511 24.53 -22.89 -24.57
C GLN A 511 24.35 -24.01 -25.60
N GLY A 512 25.46 -24.60 -26.05
CA GLY A 512 25.42 -25.64 -27.08
C GLY A 512 24.54 -26.83 -26.68
N GLY A 513 23.55 -27.14 -27.53
CA GLY A 513 22.70 -28.34 -27.40
C GLY A 513 21.24 -28.11 -26.98
N VAL A 514 20.87 -26.91 -26.52
CA VAL A 514 19.46 -26.58 -26.18
C VAL A 514 18.87 -25.65 -27.23
N ALA A 515 17.67 -25.98 -27.72
CA ALA A 515 16.96 -25.15 -28.69
C ALA A 515 16.65 -23.75 -28.11
N PRO A 516 16.93 -22.64 -28.84
CA PRO A 516 16.70 -21.27 -28.38
C PRO A 516 15.29 -21.01 -27.82
N ARG A 517 14.26 -21.52 -28.52
CA ARG A 517 12.84 -21.41 -28.10
C ARG A 517 12.61 -22.04 -26.72
N ARG A 518 13.13 -23.26 -26.51
CA ARG A 518 12.98 -23.99 -25.24
C ARG A 518 13.66 -23.26 -24.08
N LEU A 519 14.83 -22.68 -24.31
CA LEU A 519 15.55 -21.91 -23.30
C LEU A 519 14.76 -20.68 -22.84
N LEU A 520 14.14 -19.97 -23.79
CA LEU A 520 13.28 -18.82 -23.50
C LEU A 520 12.02 -19.24 -22.74
N THR A 521 11.31 -20.29 -23.18
CA THR A 521 10.10 -20.78 -22.51
C THR A 521 10.39 -21.26 -21.09
N GLU A 522 11.49 -21.99 -20.87
CA GLU A 522 11.89 -22.45 -19.52
C GLU A 522 12.24 -21.28 -18.58
N ARG A 523 12.86 -20.22 -19.10
CA ARG A 523 13.10 -18.98 -18.34
C ARG A 523 11.79 -18.29 -17.98
N CYS A 524 10.92 -18.09 -18.96
CA CYS A 524 9.62 -17.44 -18.77
C CYS A 524 8.73 -18.14 -17.74
N ARG A 525 8.80 -19.48 -17.69
CA ARG A 525 8.01 -20.30 -16.76
C ARG A 525 8.40 -20.12 -15.28
N LYS A 526 9.66 -19.78 -15.01
CA LYS A 526 10.20 -19.67 -13.64
C LYS A 526 10.37 -18.23 -13.15
N SER A 527 10.15 -17.26 -14.03
CA SER A 527 10.42 -15.85 -13.76
C SER A 527 9.15 -15.02 -13.62
N SER A 528 9.20 -14.03 -12.73
CA SER A 528 8.22 -12.96 -12.62
C SER A 528 8.78 -11.71 -13.30
N MET A 529 8.42 -11.50 -14.58
CA MET A 529 8.94 -10.39 -15.40
C MET A 529 7.87 -9.78 -16.30
N LEU A 530 8.11 -8.53 -16.72
CA LEU A 530 7.39 -7.86 -17.81
C LEU A 530 8.28 -7.84 -19.05
N LEU A 531 7.74 -8.27 -20.18
CA LEU A 531 8.40 -8.16 -21.48
C LEU A 531 7.63 -7.16 -22.35
N VAL A 532 8.31 -6.10 -22.76
CA VAL A 532 7.77 -5.06 -23.62
C VAL A 532 8.28 -5.26 -25.04
N LEU A 533 7.35 -5.50 -25.96
CA LEU A 533 7.57 -5.74 -27.38
C LEU A 533 7.10 -4.52 -28.17
N ASP A 534 8.03 -3.62 -28.49
CA ASP A 534 7.70 -2.36 -29.14
C ASP A 534 7.81 -2.46 -30.67
N GLY A 535 6.73 -2.13 -31.38
CA GLY A 535 6.70 -2.11 -32.84
C GLY A 535 6.47 -3.49 -33.48
N PHE A 536 5.46 -4.23 -33.05
CA PHE A 536 5.14 -5.59 -33.53
C PHE A 536 4.53 -5.63 -34.96
N ASP A 537 4.45 -4.49 -35.65
CA ASP A 537 3.71 -4.32 -36.90
C ASP A 537 4.11 -5.31 -38.02
N ALA A 538 5.40 -5.64 -38.14
CA ALA A 538 5.92 -6.50 -39.22
C ALA A 538 5.75 -8.00 -38.97
N MET A 539 5.29 -8.41 -37.77
CA MET A 539 5.24 -9.82 -37.34
C MET A 539 3.82 -10.35 -37.11
N MET A 540 2.80 -9.65 -37.60
CA MET A 540 1.39 -10.05 -37.46
C MET A 540 1.08 -11.44 -38.05
N HIS A 541 1.96 -11.99 -38.90
CA HIS A 541 1.81 -13.30 -39.52
C HIS A 541 2.40 -14.47 -38.70
N ASP A 542 3.21 -14.22 -37.67
CA ASP A 542 3.78 -15.26 -36.80
C ASP A 542 3.62 -14.91 -35.32
N LEU A 543 2.47 -15.31 -34.77
CA LEU A 543 2.09 -15.07 -33.38
C LEU A 543 2.35 -16.26 -32.45
N SER A 544 2.86 -17.37 -33.02
CA SER A 544 2.99 -18.65 -32.32
C SER A 544 3.82 -18.56 -31.04
N LEU A 545 4.91 -17.77 -31.08
CA LEU A 545 5.79 -17.58 -29.94
C LEU A 545 5.13 -16.75 -28.82
N ILE A 546 4.37 -15.72 -29.18
CA ILE A 546 3.68 -14.84 -28.21
C ILE A 546 2.58 -15.60 -27.50
N GLU A 547 1.82 -16.39 -28.25
CA GLU A 547 0.78 -17.25 -27.69
C GLU A 547 1.37 -18.30 -26.73
N GLU A 548 2.46 -18.96 -27.11
CA GLU A 548 3.16 -19.92 -26.25
C GLU A 548 3.64 -19.25 -24.95
N MET A 549 4.28 -18.09 -25.04
CA MET A 549 4.78 -17.35 -23.88
C MET A 549 3.65 -16.89 -22.95
N ALA A 550 2.55 -16.39 -23.51
CA ALA A 550 1.39 -15.93 -22.74
C ALA A 550 0.69 -17.08 -21.98
N HIS A 551 0.74 -18.32 -22.49
CA HIS A 551 0.18 -19.51 -21.84
C HIS A 551 1.17 -20.21 -20.90
N ALA A 552 2.47 -20.14 -21.16
CA ALA A 552 3.48 -20.91 -20.45
C ALA A 552 3.69 -20.50 -18.99
N SER A 553 3.34 -19.27 -18.61
CA SER A 553 3.61 -18.74 -17.27
C SER A 553 2.52 -17.79 -16.76
N PRO A 554 1.94 -18.04 -15.56
CA PRO A 554 1.00 -17.12 -14.94
C PRO A 554 1.66 -15.82 -14.44
N ASN A 555 2.98 -15.82 -14.26
CA ASN A 555 3.74 -14.69 -13.69
C ASN A 555 4.47 -13.85 -14.75
N LEU A 556 4.35 -14.21 -16.03
CA LEU A 556 4.86 -13.42 -17.16
C LEU A 556 3.77 -12.46 -17.63
N ARG A 557 4.14 -11.19 -17.79
CA ARG A 557 3.28 -10.16 -18.38
C ARG A 557 3.90 -9.68 -19.68
N LEU A 558 3.10 -9.59 -20.75
CA LEU A 558 3.52 -9.16 -22.08
C LEU A 558 2.82 -7.85 -22.43
N LEU A 559 3.59 -6.82 -22.78
CA LEU A 559 3.10 -5.56 -23.34
C LEU A 559 3.53 -5.46 -24.80
N VAL A 560 2.58 -5.47 -25.73
CA VAL A 560 2.88 -5.36 -27.16
C VAL A 560 2.38 -4.03 -27.68
N THR A 561 3.20 -3.28 -28.42
CA THR A 561 2.72 -2.10 -29.17
C THR A 561 2.59 -2.46 -30.65
N SER A 562 1.42 -2.15 -31.23
CA SER A 562 1.12 -2.49 -32.62
C SER A 562 0.13 -1.48 -33.23
N ARG A 563 0.07 -1.42 -34.56
CA ARG A 563 -0.98 -0.71 -35.32
C ARG A 563 -2.27 -1.49 -35.40
N GLU A 564 -2.20 -2.81 -35.29
CA GLU A 564 -3.32 -3.74 -35.40
C GLU A 564 -3.38 -4.69 -34.19
N GLU A 565 -4.56 -5.25 -33.93
CA GLU A 565 -4.77 -6.21 -32.84
C GLU A 565 -4.19 -7.57 -33.22
N LEU A 566 -3.58 -8.29 -32.27
CA LEU A 566 -2.97 -9.59 -32.52
C LEU A 566 -4.03 -10.69 -32.74
N ARG A 567 -5.24 -10.48 -32.23
CA ARG A 567 -6.39 -11.40 -32.23
C ARG A 567 -6.09 -12.74 -31.55
N LEU A 568 -5.30 -12.72 -30.47
CA LEU A 568 -4.98 -13.92 -29.68
C LEU A 568 -6.03 -14.16 -28.58
N PRO A 569 -6.33 -15.41 -28.18
CA PRO A 569 -7.34 -15.68 -27.15
C PRO A 569 -7.02 -15.08 -25.78
N ALA A 570 -5.74 -15.01 -25.43
CA ALA A 570 -5.25 -14.43 -24.18
C ALA A 570 -5.08 -12.89 -24.25
N GLU A 571 -5.32 -12.27 -25.41
CA GLU A 571 -5.09 -10.84 -25.61
C GLU A 571 -6.16 -9.99 -24.93
N ARG A 572 -5.68 -8.98 -24.22
CA ARG A 572 -6.46 -7.77 -23.90
C ARG A 572 -5.96 -6.66 -24.80
N THR A 573 -6.86 -5.89 -25.37
CA THR A 573 -6.49 -4.81 -26.30
C THR A 573 -6.90 -3.47 -25.72
N LEU A 574 -5.96 -2.52 -25.73
CA LEU A 574 -6.20 -1.13 -25.39
C LEU A 574 -6.02 -0.28 -26.65
N ARG A 575 -7.12 0.32 -27.13
CA ARG A 575 -7.10 1.21 -28.29
C ARG A 575 -6.88 2.65 -27.86
N LEU A 576 -5.78 3.27 -28.29
CA LEU A 576 -5.52 4.69 -27.97
C LEU A 576 -6.41 5.61 -28.81
N ARG A 577 -7.00 6.60 -28.16
CA ARG A 577 -7.79 7.67 -28.80
C ARG A 577 -6.92 8.92 -28.99
N GLY A 578 -7.41 9.94 -29.70
CA GLY A 578 -6.76 11.26 -29.70
C GLY A 578 -6.72 11.86 -28.30
N LEU A 579 -5.74 12.71 -28.00
CA LEU A 579 -5.71 13.45 -26.73
C LEU A 579 -6.89 14.42 -26.62
N ASP A 580 -7.35 14.63 -25.38
CA ASP A 580 -8.41 15.60 -25.10
C ASP A 580 -8.00 17.02 -25.51
N LYS A 581 -8.98 17.72 -26.06
CA LYS A 581 -8.86 19.09 -26.59
C LYS A 581 -9.42 20.08 -25.59
N CYS A 582 -9.16 21.36 -25.79
CA CYS A 582 -9.80 22.41 -25.00
C CYS A 582 -11.34 22.31 -25.04
N VAL A 583 -11.99 22.48 -23.88
CA VAL A 583 -13.45 22.57 -23.77
C VAL A 583 -13.83 24.04 -23.80
N ASP A 584 -14.64 24.44 -24.79
CA ASP A 584 -15.22 25.77 -24.84
C ASP A 584 -16.08 26.00 -23.60
N GLY A 585 -15.73 27.00 -22.78
CA GLY A 585 -16.62 27.45 -21.71
C GLY A 585 -17.93 27.99 -22.28
N PRO A 586 -19.02 28.08 -21.49
CA PRO A 586 -20.32 28.56 -21.97
C PRO A 586 -20.29 29.96 -22.60
N ASP A 587 -19.24 30.74 -22.36
CA ASP A 587 -19.01 32.09 -22.91
C ASP A 587 -17.97 32.15 -24.06
N GLY A 588 -17.51 31.02 -24.60
CA GLY A 588 -16.55 30.99 -25.71
C GLY A 588 -15.14 31.48 -25.37
N LYS A 589 -14.81 31.63 -24.08
CA LYS A 589 -13.45 31.90 -23.58
C LYS A 589 -12.77 30.58 -23.19
N VAL A 590 -11.59 30.34 -23.77
CA VAL A 590 -10.66 29.24 -23.42
C VAL A 590 -10.31 29.36 -21.94
N SER A 591 -10.83 28.48 -21.09
CA SER A 591 -10.61 28.54 -19.62
C SER A 591 -9.40 27.71 -19.16
N ALA A 592 -9.01 26.68 -19.91
CA ALA A 592 -7.83 25.84 -19.64
C ALA A 592 -7.33 25.15 -20.93
N MET A 593 -6.02 25.06 -21.16
CA MET A 593 -5.45 24.34 -22.32
C MET A 593 -5.71 22.83 -22.21
N GLY A 594 -6.09 22.18 -23.31
CA GLY A 594 -6.23 20.73 -23.37
C GLY A 594 -4.89 20.00 -23.43
N HIS A 595 -4.94 18.67 -23.32
CA HIS A 595 -3.76 17.81 -23.35
C HIS A 595 -3.07 17.84 -24.73
N ALA A 596 -3.85 17.91 -25.81
CA ALA A 596 -3.32 18.00 -27.18
C ALA A 596 -2.52 19.30 -27.41
N GLU A 597 -3.02 20.44 -26.93
CA GLU A 597 -2.35 21.74 -27.04
C GLU A 597 -1.09 21.81 -26.17
N THR A 598 -1.12 21.19 -24.99
CA THR A 598 0.05 21.09 -24.10
C THR A 598 1.19 20.32 -24.76
N LEU A 599 0.87 19.17 -25.35
CA LEU A 599 1.86 18.35 -26.07
C LEU A 599 2.39 19.07 -27.32
N PHE A 600 1.53 19.81 -28.04
CA PHE A 600 1.95 20.65 -29.16
C PHE A 600 2.99 21.69 -28.72
N LEU A 601 2.74 22.41 -27.62
CA LEU A 601 3.69 23.39 -27.10
C LEU A 601 5.01 22.75 -26.66
N GLN A 602 4.96 21.55 -26.09
CA GLN A 602 6.17 20.81 -25.71
C GLN A 602 7.02 20.48 -26.94
N GLN A 603 6.41 20.05 -28.05
CA GLN A 603 7.13 19.78 -29.30
C GLN A 603 7.59 21.07 -30.00
N ALA A 604 6.74 22.10 -30.04
CA ALA A 604 7.08 23.41 -30.62
C ALA A 604 8.29 24.04 -29.93
N ARG A 605 8.39 23.93 -28.59
CA ARG A 605 9.54 24.43 -27.83
C ARG A 605 10.83 23.65 -28.06
N LYS A 606 10.78 22.38 -28.49
CA LYS A 606 12.00 21.66 -28.91
C LYS A 606 12.51 22.16 -30.25
N ALA A 607 11.60 22.40 -31.19
CA ALA A 607 11.96 22.98 -32.48
C ALA A 607 12.41 24.45 -32.35
N LEU A 608 11.76 25.20 -31.45
CA LEU A 608 11.97 26.63 -31.21
C LEU A 608 11.96 26.94 -29.69
N PRO A 609 13.11 26.90 -29.00
CA PRO A 609 13.20 27.08 -27.54
C PRO A 609 12.58 28.36 -26.98
N GLU A 610 12.56 29.44 -27.76
CA GLU A 610 11.98 30.73 -27.36
C GLU A 610 10.48 30.87 -27.65
N PHE A 611 9.82 29.82 -28.15
CA PHE A 611 8.40 29.88 -28.48
C PHE A 611 7.53 29.98 -27.23
N VAL A 612 6.96 31.16 -27.02
CA VAL A 612 5.94 31.44 -26.00
C VAL A 612 4.65 31.82 -26.71
N PRO A 613 3.57 31.03 -26.60
CA PRO A 613 2.30 31.34 -27.25
C PRO A 613 1.70 32.61 -26.65
N THR A 614 1.25 33.52 -27.51
CA THR A 614 0.43 34.66 -27.10
C THR A 614 -1.05 34.24 -27.01
N PRO A 615 -1.92 35.01 -26.32
CA PRO A 615 -3.35 34.73 -26.29
C PRO A 615 -3.99 34.63 -27.69
N ASP A 616 -3.43 35.31 -28.68
CA ASP A 616 -3.89 35.29 -30.07
C ASP A 616 -3.47 34.00 -30.82
N ASP A 617 -2.44 33.29 -30.35
CA ASP A 617 -1.96 32.04 -30.95
C ASP A 617 -2.78 30.82 -30.52
N LEU A 618 -3.38 30.86 -29.33
CA LEU A 618 -4.10 29.72 -28.73
C LEU A 618 -5.25 29.17 -29.61
N PRO A 619 -6.08 30.00 -30.27
CA PRO A 619 -7.11 29.51 -31.18
C PRO A 619 -6.55 28.77 -32.41
N TYR A 620 -5.39 29.20 -32.91
CA TYR A 620 -4.73 28.53 -34.05
C TYR A 620 -4.14 27.19 -33.63
N ILE A 621 -3.49 27.14 -32.46
CA ILE A 621 -2.95 25.90 -31.89
C ILE A 621 -4.08 24.88 -31.68
N SER A 622 -5.20 25.30 -31.08
CA SER A 622 -6.34 24.38 -30.86
C SER A 622 -6.94 23.89 -32.18
N ARG A 623 -7.03 24.74 -33.22
CA ARG A 623 -7.43 24.33 -34.57
C ARG A 623 -6.48 23.31 -35.20
N ILE A 624 -5.17 23.50 -35.05
CA ILE A 624 -4.16 22.55 -35.53
C ILE A 624 -4.35 21.20 -34.83
N CYS A 625 -4.38 21.19 -33.49
CA CYS A 625 -4.63 19.99 -32.68
C CYS A 625 -5.96 19.30 -33.05
N ALA A 626 -7.00 20.08 -33.37
CA ALA A 626 -8.28 19.55 -33.82
C ALA A 626 -8.19 18.87 -35.18
N SER A 627 -7.46 19.47 -36.14
CA SER A 627 -7.31 18.96 -37.50
C SER A 627 -6.54 17.63 -37.58
N VAL A 628 -5.60 17.41 -36.65
CA VAL A 628 -4.82 16.16 -36.56
C VAL A 628 -5.45 15.14 -35.62
N GLY A 629 -6.68 15.38 -35.16
CA GLY A 629 -7.40 14.45 -34.30
C GLY A 629 -6.77 14.25 -32.91
N GLY A 630 -6.03 15.25 -32.39
CA GLY A 630 -5.34 15.13 -31.10
C GLY A 630 -4.10 14.25 -31.14
N MET A 631 -3.53 14.01 -32.33
CA MET A 631 -2.22 13.38 -32.48
C MET A 631 -1.12 14.31 -31.98
N PRO A 632 -0.10 13.79 -31.25
CA PRO A 632 1.19 14.45 -31.17
C PRO A 632 1.69 14.65 -32.59
N LEU A 633 1.79 15.89 -33.05
CA LEU A 633 2.57 16.20 -34.24
C LEU A 633 4.03 15.87 -33.89
N ALA A 634 4.51 14.73 -34.40
CA ALA A 634 5.89 14.28 -34.27
C ALA A 634 6.84 15.19 -35.08
#